data_AF-A0AA46UEV0-F1
#
_entry.id   AF-A0AA46UEV0-F1
#
_cell.length_a   1.000
_cell.length_b   1.000
_cell.length_c   1.000
_cell.angle_alpha   90.00
_cell.angle_beta   90.00
_cell.angle_gamma   90.00
#
_symmetry.space_group_name_H-M   'P 1'
#
loop_
_entity.id
_entity.type
_entity.pdbx_description
1 polymer ?
#
loop_
_entity_poly.entity_id
_entity_poly.type
_entity_poly.pdbx_seq_one_letter_code
_entity_poly.pdbx_strand_id
1 'polypeptide(L)'
;KFEAGMYLIADVPERATALHFSILNTAEFDCVVLSHSDKIEDMEPDWVANEEHLCAVVGSSVVGSKLRACITGASTTASMTWTDFHYYSQQRGMQQIDALMHSRIANLSYAKYGRRDMQEQCGAGQHNNNRTTGGTAEHGMTDTIGYDEAYVINNKITNSLIDGLVHQYAWYKSRDEYGQATVVQVNNICCLGYEDIYGNKYDMMDGVDLPNDSGNVGKWRIWMPDGSIRMVQGKKDSGQWITGVAHGKYMDMIPVGNLNGSSSTYYTDMYWISTATVRVVYRGCYNAFAFGGVSYALASYDASYAYAFIGSRLAFRGKIVRAQSVAAYKAIREVA
;
A
#
# COMPACT_ATOMS: atom_id res chain seq x y z
N LYS A 1 12.47 -15.31 10.00
CA LYS A 1 12.13 -14.52 8.79
C LYS A 1 11.00 -15.16 8.01
N PHE A 2 10.91 -16.48 7.99
CA PHE A 2 9.96 -17.21 7.16
C PHE A 2 8.77 -17.72 7.98
N GLU A 3 7.61 -17.78 7.35
CA GLU A 3 6.39 -18.43 7.79
C GLU A 3 6.01 -19.52 6.79
N ALA A 4 5.14 -20.46 7.21
CA ALA A 4 4.60 -21.48 6.32
C ALA A 4 3.91 -20.84 5.10
N GLY A 5 4.18 -21.38 3.90
CA GLY A 5 3.63 -20.89 2.64
C GLY A 5 4.46 -19.79 1.95
N MET A 6 5.59 -19.38 2.52
CA MET A 6 6.52 -18.46 1.87
C MET A 6 7.48 -19.16 0.92
N TYR A 7 7.90 -18.45 -0.12
CA TYR A 7 8.94 -18.92 -1.03
C TYR A 7 10.35 -18.56 -0.54
N LEU A 8 11.30 -19.45 -0.82
CA LEU A 8 12.72 -19.22 -0.62
C LEU A 8 13.40 -19.28 -1.98
N ILE A 9 13.95 -18.14 -2.40
CA ILE A 9 14.68 -17.99 -3.65
C ILE A 9 16.14 -17.76 -3.28
N ALA A 10 17.03 -18.57 -3.86
CA ALA A 10 18.46 -18.51 -3.61
C ALA A 10 19.25 -18.95 -4.84
N ASP A 11 20.39 -18.30 -5.07
CA ASP A 11 21.32 -18.68 -6.13
C ASP A 11 21.92 -20.06 -5.82
N VAL A 12 22.02 -20.91 -6.85
CA VAL A 12 22.71 -22.20 -6.75
C VAL A 12 24.21 -21.97 -6.96
N PRO A 13 25.09 -22.30 -5.98
CA PRO A 13 26.53 -22.12 -6.14
C PRO A 13 27.08 -22.95 -7.33
N GLU A 14 28.03 -22.38 -8.08
CA GLU A 14 28.57 -22.94 -9.34
C GLU A 14 29.11 -24.39 -9.23
N ARG A 15 29.50 -24.83 -8.03
CA ARG A 15 30.05 -26.18 -7.77
C ARG A 15 29.15 -27.05 -6.88
N ALA A 16 27.90 -26.64 -6.67
CA ALA A 16 26.95 -27.40 -5.87
C ALA A 16 26.60 -28.71 -6.59
N THR A 17 26.76 -29.84 -5.90
CA THR A 17 26.42 -31.18 -6.42
C THR A 17 25.21 -31.80 -5.71
N ALA A 18 24.75 -31.19 -4.62
CA ALA A 18 23.59 -31.61 -3.85
C ALA A 18 22.87 -30.39 -3.25
N LEU A 19 21.55 -30.48 -3.14
CA LEU A 19 20.71 -29.51 -2.44
C LEU A 19 20.11 -30.17 -1.20
N HIS A 20 20.27 -29.53 -0.05
CA HIS A 20 19.61 -29.92 1.19
C HIS A 20 18.83 -28.73 1.73
N PHE A 21 17.58 -28.94 2.10
CA PHE A 21 16.74 -27.92 2.71
C PHE A 21 15.83 -28.56 3.76
N SER A 22 15.40 -27.74 4.71
CA SER A 22 14.42 -28.11 5.72
C SER A 22 13.25 -27.13 5.63
N ILE A 23 12.05 -27.65 5.83
CA ILE A 23 10.82 -26.84 5.87
C ILE A 23 10.23 -26.87 7.28
N LEU A 24 9.36 -25.92 7.57
CA LEU A 24 8.53 -25.99 8.77
C LEU A 24 7.58 -27.19 8.64
N ASN A 25 7.37 -27.94 9.71
CA ASN A 25 6.42 -29.06 9.72
C ASN A 25 4.96 -28.62 9.44
N THR A 26 4.69 -27.33 9.55
CA THR A 26 3.39 -26.71 9.25
C THR A 26 3.30 -26.14 7.83
N ALA A 27 4.38 -26.19 7.05
CA ALA A 27 4.38 -25.74 5.67
C ALA A 27 3.93 -26.87 4.74
N GLU A 28 3.01 -26.56 3.82
CA GLU A 28 2.78 -27.41 2.66
C GLU A 28 4.01 -27.32 1.74
N PHE A 29 4.43 -28.46 1.21
CA PHE A 29 5.56 -28.56 0.28
C PHE A 29 5.08 -29.20 -1.01
N ASP A 30 5.44 -28.56 -2.11
CA ASP A 30 5.12 -29.03 -3.46
C ASP A 30 6.38 -29.50 -4.17
N CYS A 31 7.23 -28.56 -4.59
CA CYS A 31 8.43 -28.86 -5.36
C CYS A 31 9.60 -27.90 -5.09
N VAL A 32 10.76 -28.26 -5.64
CA VAL A 32 11.90 -27.34 -5.82
C VAL A 32 11.99 -27.03 -7.30
N VAL A 33 11.99 -25.75 -7.65
CA VAL A 33 12.22 -25.28 -9.02
C VAL A 33 13.70 -24.91 -9.17
N LEU A 34 14.36 -25.51 -10.15
CA LEU A 34 15.72 -25.16 -10.55
C LEU A 34 15.66 -24.53 -11.94
N SER A 35 16.20 -23.32 -12.08
CA SER A 35 16.22 -22.58 -13.35
C SER A 35 17.63 -22.02 -13.61
N HIS A 36 18.01 -21.95 -14.88
CA HIS A 36 19.21 -21.25 -15.34
C HIS A 36 18.92 -19.77 -15.69
N SER A 37 17.70 -19.31 -15.41
CA SER A 37 17.23 -17.95 -15.65
C SER A 37 17.20 -17.16 -14.35
N ASP A 38 17.46 -15.86 -14.42
CA ASP A 38 17.30 -14.89 -13.33
C ASP A 38 15.87 -14.30 -13.28
N LYS A 39 15.02 -14.70 -14.22
CA LYS A 39 13.65 -14.25 -14.35
C LYS A 39 12.73 -14.93 -13.35
N ILE A 40 11.97 -14.13 -12.60
CA ILE A 40 11.01 -14.65 -11.62
C ILE A 40 9.92 -15.48 -12.30
N GLU A 41 9.54 -15.14 -13.54
CA GLU A 41 8.56 -15.91 -14.32
C GLU A 41 8.99 -17.34 -14.63
N ASP A 42 10.30 -17.61 -14.65
CA ASP A 42 10.86 -18.93 -14.87
C ASP A 42 11.07 -19.71 -13.55
N MET A 43 10.89 -19.04 -12.41
CA MET A 43 11.01 -19.61 -11.07
C MET A 43 9.64 -19.86 -10.41
N GLU A 44 8.60 -19.13 -10.80
CA GLU A 44 7.24 -19.27 -10.28
C GLU A 44 6.46 -20.34 -11.05
N PRO A 45 6.18 -21.52 -10.47
CA PRO A 45 5.43 -22.57 -11.15
C PRO A 45 3.93 -22.24 -11.26
N ASP A 46 3.43 -21.37 -10.36
CA ASP A 46 2.01 -21.20 -10.09
C ASP A 46 1.55 -19.74 -10.25
N TRP A 47 1.06 -19.40 -11.44
CA TRP A 47 0.51 -18.07 -11.70
C TRP A 47 -0.85 -17.88 -11.05
N VAL A 48 -1.00 -16.81 -10.28
CA VAL A 48 -2.31 -16.35 -9.80
C VAL A 48 -2.87 -15.31 -10.77
N ALA A 49 -3.93 -15.70 -11.48
CA ALA A 49 -4.68 -14.78 -12.32
C ALA A 49 -5.25 -13.62 -11.48
N ASN A 50 -5.11 -12.41 -11.99
CA ASN A 50 -5.71 -11.22 -11.40
C ASN A 50 -6.64 -10.55 -12.41
N GLU A 51 -7.93 -10.57 -12.11
CA GLU A 51 -8.93 -9.83 -12.87
C GLU A 51 -8.70 -8.32 -12.81
N GLU A 52 -9.04 -7.65 -13.92
CA GLU A 52 -9.00 -6.19 -13.99
C GLU A 52 -9.88 -5.59 -12.88
N HIS A 53 -9.35 -4.56 -12.21
CA HIS A 53 -10.03 -3.83 -11.15
C HIS A 53 -9.56 -2.38 -11.18
N LEU A 54 -10.36 -1.50 -10.58
CA LEU A 54 -10.01 -0.08 -10.43
C LEU A 54 -9.78 0.22 -8.97
N CYS A 55 -8.68 0.92 -8.67
CA CYS A 55 -8.43 1.53 -7.37
C CYS A 55 -8.33 3.03 -7.59
N ALA A 56 -9.00 3.83 -6.75
CA ALA A 56 -9.06 5.27 -6.93
C ALA A 56 -7.67 5.92 -6.80
N VAL A 57 -7.40 6.96 -7.60
CA VAL A 57 -6.14 7.73 -7.56
C VAL A 57 -6.03 8.61 -6.32
N VAL A 58 -7.15 9.14 -5.82
CA VAL A 58 -7.24 9.92 -4.59
C VAL A 58 -8.06 9.15 -3.55
N GLY A 59 -7.87 9.45 -2.27
CA GLY A 59 -8.77 8.94 -1.23
C GLY A 59 -10.20 9.44 -1.40
N SER A 60 -11.13 8.81 -0.69
CA SER A 60 -12.56 9.03 -0.87
C SER A 60 -13.02 10.37 -0.29
N SER A 61 -13.97 11.01 -0.93
CA SER A 61 -14.60 12.27 -0.56
C SER A 61 -16.12 12.14 -0.61
N VAL A 62 -16.83 12.78 0.33
CA VAL A 62 -18.29 12.87 0.30
C VAL A 62 -18.71 14.07 -0.55
N VAL A 63 -19.57 13.82 -1.54
CA VAL A 63 -20.19 14.86 -2.37
C VAL A 63 -21.69 14.63 -2.40
N GLY A 64 -22.44 15.55 -1.79
CA GLY A 64 -23.84 15.34 -1.47
C GLY A 64 -23.99 14.18 -0.47
N SER A 65 -24.79 13.18 -0.81
CA SER A 65 -25.01 11.98 0.02
C SER A 65 -24.15 10.77 -0.41
N LYS A 66 -23.20 10.96 -1.34
CA LYS A 66 -22.43 9.85 -1.94
C LYS A 66 -20.95 9.94 -1.60
N LEU A 67 -20.36 8.80 -1.28
CA LEU A 67 -18.91 8.62 -1.25
C LEU A 67 -18.39 8.52 -2.69
N ARG A 68 -17.34 9.27 -3.02
CA ARG A 68 -16.75 9.39 -4.36
C ARG A 68 -15.22 9.38 -4.30
N ALA A 69 -14.59 8.99 -5.40
CA ALA A 69 -13.16 9.18 -5.62
C ALA A 69 -12.96 10.41 -6.53
N CYS A 70 -12.96 11.60 -5.94
CA CYS A 70 -12.84 12.84 -6.70
C CYS A 70 -12.15 13.95 -5.91
N ILE A 71 -11.52 14.84 -6.66
CA ILE A 71 -10.91 16.07 -6.15
C ILE A 71 -12.03 17.08 -5.89
N THR A 72 -12.13 17.55 -4.64
CA THR A 72 -13.20 18.46 -4.20
C THR A 72 -12.69 19.85 -3.83
N GLY A 73 -11.38 20.08 -3.90
CA GLY A 73 -10.76 21.28 -3.31
C GLY A 73 -10.73 21.24 -1.77
N ALA A 74 -11.11 20.11 -1.16
CA ALA A 74 -11.01 19.83 0.26
C ALA A 74 -10.21 18.53 0.49
N SER A 75 -9.99 18.19 1.74
CA SER A 75 -9.39 16.91 2.10
C SER A 75 -10.36 15.74 1.97
N THR A 76 -9.80 14.53 1.90
CA THR A 76 -10.55 13.28 1.88
C THR A 76 -11.39 13.10 3.15
N THR A 77 -12.51 12.39 3.03
CA THR A 77 -13.41 12.04 4.11
C THR A 77 -12.71 11.20 5.18
N ALA A 78 -13.06 11.45 6.43
CA ALA A 78 -12.59 10.72 7.60
C ALA A 78 -13.67 10.67 8.69
N SER A 79 -13.32 10.17 9.87
CA SER A 79 -14.22 10.11 11.04
C SER A 79 -15.49 9.29 10.80
N MET A 80 -15.37 8.24 9.98
CA MET A 80 -16.44 7.26 9.76
C MET A 80 -15.95 5.88 10.19
N THR A 81 -16.88 5.05 10.67
CA THR A 81 -16.58 3.66 11.05
C THR A 81 -16.29 2.82 9.81
N TRP A 82 -15.72 1.62 10.00
CA TRP A 82 -15.59 0.67 8.90
C TRP A 82 -16.95 0.36 8.28
N THR A 83 -17.96 0.14 9.13
CA THR A 83 -19.33 -0.16 8.69
C THR A 83 -19.90 0.95 7.82
N ASP A 84 -19.68 2.22 8.17
CA ASP A 84 -20.16 3.35 7.38
C ASP A 84 -19.44 3.45 6.04
N PHE A 85 -18.10 3.40 6.05
CA PHE A 85 -17.32 3.42 4.82
C PHE A 85 -17.71 2.27 3.89
N HIS A 86 -17.88 1.06 4.41
CA HIS A 86 -18.35 -0.09 3.64
C HIS A 86 -19.76 0.15 3.09
N TYR A 87 -20.70 0.57 3.95
CA TYR A 87 -22.09 0.84 3.56
C TYR A 87 -22.20 1.82 2.40
N TYR A 88 -21.54 2.99 2.49
CA TYR A 88 -21.60 3.99 1.42
C TYR A 88 -20.89 3.56 0.14
N SER A 89 -19.87 2.70 0.22
CA SER A 89 -19.27 2.09 -0.96
C SER A 89 -20.21 1.11 -1.64
N GLN A 90 -20.86 0.25 -0.87
CA GLN A 90 -21.80 -0.74 -1.41
C GLN A 90 -23.00 -0.07 -2.09
N GLN A 91 -23.47 1.07 -1.58
CA GLN A 91 -24.50 1.88 -2.27
C GLN A 91 -24.10 2.32 -3.69
N ARG A 92 -22.79 2.38 -3.98
CA ARG A 92 -22.24 2.71 -5.31
C ARG A 92 -21.92 1.47 -6.15
N GLY A 93 -22.17 0.26 -5.63
CA GLY A 93 -21.69 -0.99 -6.22
C GLY A 93 -20.16 -1.08 -6.19
N MET A 94 -19.53 -0.48 -5.18
CA MET A 94 -18.08 -0.39 -4.99
C MET A 94 -17.68 -0.96 -3.63
N GLN A 95 -16.38 -1.04 -3.38
CA GLN A 95 -15.78 -1.42 -2.11
C GLN A 95 -14.72 -0.40 -1.69
N GLN A 96 -14.20 -0.50 -0.47
CA GLN A 96 -12.93 0.15 -0.16
C GLN A 96 -11.76 -0.66 -0.75
N ILE A 97 -10.59 -0.04 -0.90
CA ILE A 97 -9.35 -0.72 -1.29
C ILE A 97 -9.16 -2.00 -0.45
N ASP A 98 -8.89 -3.12 -1.10
CA ASP A 98 -8.75 -4.41 -0.42
C ASP A 98 -7.27 -4.81 -0.24
N ALA A 99 -7.05 -5.86 0.56
CA ALA A 99 -5.70 -6.35 0.87
C ALA A 99 -4.89 -6.75 -0.37
N LEU A 100 -5.53 -7.28 -1.41
CA LEU A 100 -4.86 -7.69 -2.64
C LEU A 100 -4.44 -6.46 -3.45
N MET A 101 -5.33 -5.48 -3.61
CA MET A 101 -5.03 -4.22 -4.29
C MET A 101 -3.85 -3.52 -3.62
N HIS A 102 -3.89 -3.38 -2.30
CA HIS A 102 -2.82 -2.70 -1.57
C HIS A 102 -1.50 -3.48 -1.63
N SER A 103 -1.52 -4.81 -1.49
CA SER A 103 -0.31 -5.63 -1.60
C SER A 103 0.34 -5.48 -2.98
N ARG A 104 -0.46 -5.42 -4.04
CA ARG A 104 0.03 -5.21 -5.41
C ARG A 104 0.64 -3.84 -5.61
N ILE A 105 0.03 -2.79 -5.06
CA ILE A 105 0.59 -1.43 -5.14
C ILE A 105 1.97 -1.42 -4.48
N ALA A 106 2.09 -1.93 -3.27
CA ALA A 106 3.37 -2.00 -2.56
C ALA A 106 4.42 -2.85 -3.29
N ASN A 107 4.06 -4.06 -3.76
CA ASN A 107 4.96 -4.92 -4.53
C ASN A 107 5.41 -4.27 -5.83
N LEU A 108 4.50 -3.62 -6.55
CA LEU A 108 4.83 -2.91 -7.78
C LEU A 108 5.76 -1.72 -7.48
N SER A 109 5.59 -1.02 -6.36
CA SER A 109 6.50 0.06 -5.96
C SER A 109 7.91 -0.51 -5.77
N TYR A 110 8.04 -1.57 -4.98
CA TYR A 110 9.34 -2.18 -4.72
C TYR A 110 10.00 -2.75 -5.98
N ALA A 111 9.22 -3.39 -6.86
CA ALA A 111 9.72 -3.90 -8.13
C ALA A 111 10.16 -2.77 -9.08
N LYS A 112 9.38 -1.68 -9.17
CA LYS A 112 9.67 -0.55 -10.07
C LYS A 112 10.88 0.25 -9.62
N TYR A 113 11.01 0.55 -8.33
CA TYR A 113 12.03 1.47 -7.82
C TYR A 113 13.27 0.76 -7.28
N GLY A 114 13.18 -0.53 -6.92
CA GLY A 114 14.28 -1.26 -6.28
C GLY A 114 14.65 -0.74 -4.89
N ARG A 115 13.80 0.10 -4.28
CA ARG A 115 13.98 0.69 -2.96
C ARG A 115 12.77 0.38 -2.09
N ARG A 116 13.02 0.13 -0.79
CA ARG A 116 11.94 -0.12 0.18
C ARG A 116 11.50 1.12 0.94
N ASP A 117 12.39 2.11 1.08
CA ASP A 117 12.04 3.41 1.64
C ASP A 117 11.32 4.26 0.60
N MET A 118 9.99 4.20 0.64
CA MET A 118 9.15 4.95 -0.29
C MET A 118 9.05 6.43 0.08
N GLN A 119 9.28 6.81 1.33
CA GLN A 119 9.30 8.23 1.72
C GLN A 119 10.56 8.93 1.19
N GLU A 120 11.68 8.23 1.10
CA GLU A 120 12.88 8.73 0.42
C GLU A 120 12.71 8.74 -1.11
N GLN A 121 12.03 7.74 -1.68
CA GLN A 121 11.82 7.63 -3.12
C GLN A 121 10.83 8.67 -3.68
N CYS A 122 9.63 8.75 -3.09
CA CYS A 122 8.53 9.58 -3.59
C CYS A 122 8.22 10.77 -2.68
N GLY A 123 8.97 10.99 -1.61
CA GLY A 123 8.67 12.00 -0.60
C GLY A 123 7.69 11.50 0.45
N ALA A 124 7.61 12.21 1.58
CA ALA A 124 6.71 11.91 2.68
C ALA A 124 5.40 12.72 2.63
N GLY A 125 5.44 13.85 1.90
CA GLY A 125 4.38 14.85 1.86
C GLY A 125 4.31 15.67 3.14
N GLN A 126 3.46 16.68 3.18
CA GLN A 126 3.33 17.59 4.33
C GLN A 126 2.91 16.81 5.59
N HIS A 127 3.49 17.09 6.75
CA HIS A 127 3.12 16.40 8.00
C HIS A 127 1.73 16.85 8.52
N ASN A 128 0.68 16.39 7.84
CA ASN A 128 -0.71 16.74 8.06
C ASN A 128 -1.61 15.67 7.42
N ASN A 129 -2.71 15.33 8.07
CA ASN A 129 -3.71 14.35 7.62
C ASN A 129 -4.93 14.99 6.93
N ASN A 130 -4.91 16.32 6.79
CA ASN A 130 -5.96 17.10 6.19
C ASN A 130 -5.46 17.80 4.91
N ARG A 131 -4.59 17.13 4.14
CA ARG A 131 -4.10 17.66 2.86
C ARG A 131 -5.27 17.80 1.88
N THR A 132 -5.32 18.91 1.17
CA THR A 132 -6.28 19.11 0.07
C THR A 132 -5.98 18.11 -1.05
N THR A 133 -7.02 17.49 -1.60
CA THR A 133 -6.89 16.54 -2.72
C THR A 133 -6.58 17.26 -4.03
N GLY A 134 -5.89 16.57 -4.93
CA GLY A 134 -5.61 17.02 -6.30
C GLY A 134 -4.29 17.74 -6.49
N GLY A 135 -3.41 17.75 -5.49
CA GLY A 135 -2.07 18.34 -5.59
C GLY A 135 -1.16 17.63 -6.59
N THR A 136 -1.49 16.41 -7.03
CA THR A 136 -0.72 15.67 -8.05
C THR A 136 -1.37 15.70 -9.44
N ALA A 137 -2.60 16.22 -9.56
CA ALA A 137 -3.42 16.05 -10.76
C ALA A 137 -2.82 16.66 -12.04
N GLU A 138 -2.13 17.81 -11.92
CA GLU A 138 -1.49 18.48 -13.06
C GLU A 138 -0.30 17.71 -13.65
N HIS A 139 0.27 16.78 -12.87
CA HIS A 139 1.42 15.97 -13.24
C HIS A 139 1.05 14.57 -13.73
N GLY A 140 -0.24 14.22 -13.76
CA GLY A 140 -0.73 12.92 -14.21
C GLY A 140 -0.17 11.76 -13.37
N MET A 141 0.44 10.77 -14.03
CA MET A 141 1.06 9.62 -13.37
C MET A 141 2.54 9.82 -13.03
N THR A 142 3.06 11.04 -13.18
CA THR A 142 4.44 11.33 -12.80
C THR A 142 4.56 11.19 -11.30
N ASP A 143 5.54 10.42 -10.83
CA ASP A 143 5.79 10.28 -9.40
C ASP A 143 6.43 11.56 -8.86
N THR A 144 6.13 11.88 -7.60
CA THR A 144 6.94 12.85 -6.87
C THR A 144 8.31 12.23 -6.55
N ILE A 145 9.27 13.09 -6.21
CA ILE A 145 10.60 12.71 -5.71
C ILE A 145 10.75 13.13 -4.26
N GLY A 146 11.57 12.39 -3.51
CA GLY A 146 11.94 12.73 -2.14
C GLY A 146 12.99 13.82 -2.02
N TYR A 147 13.30 14.17 -0.77
CA TYR A 147 14.14 15.32 -0.43
C TYR A 147 15.55 15.23 -1.00
N ASP A 148 16.24 14.09 -0.88
CA ASP A 148 17.64 13.97 -1.31
C ASP A 148 17.80 14.21 -2.81
N GLU A 149 16.91 13.63 -3.62
CA GLU A 149 16.90 13.85 -5.07
C GLU A 149 16.54 15.30 -5.42
N ALA A 150 15.59 15.90 -4.71
CA ALA A 150 15.21 17.30 -4.90
C ALA A 150 16.34 18.25 -4.51
N TYR A 151 17.08 17.95 -3.42
CA TYR A 151 18.17 18.75 -2.89
C TYR A 151 19.38 18.80 -3.84
N VAL A 152 19.66 17.69 -4.51
CA VAL A 152 20.70 17.64 -5.57
C VAL A 152 20.39 18.59 -6.71
N ILE A 153 19.10 18.77 -7.05
CA ILE A 153 18.67 19.70 -8.11
C ILE A 153 18.66 21.14 -7.60
N ASN A 154 18.13 21.37 -6.39
CA ASN A 154 18.05 22.69 -5.77
C ASN A 154 18.29 22.56 -4.26
N ASN A 155 19.47 23.01 -3.80
CA ASN A 155 19.86 22.95 -2.39
C ASN A 155 19.19 24.01 -1.49
N LYS A 156 18.29 24.84 -2.04
CA LYS A 156 17.52 25.87 -1.32
C LYS A 156 16.07 25.47 -1.07
N ILE A 157 15.72 24.20 -1.21
CA ILE A 157 14.40 23.69 -0.87
C ILE A 157 14.17 23.66 0.65
N THR A 158 12.91 23.50 1.04
CA THR A 158 12.53 23.38 2.45
C THR A 158 13.18 22.14 3.07
N ASN A 159 14.03 22.34 4.07
CA ASN A 159 14.58 21.28 4.92
C ASN A 159 13.86 21.29 6.27
N SER A 160 12.78 20.52 6.38
CA SER A 160 11.99 20.40 7.60
C SER A 160 11.84 18.93 7.96
N LEU A 161 12.45 18.56 9.08
CA LEU A 161 12.44 17.19 9.60
C LEU A 161 11.30 16.96 10.58
N ILE A 162 10.64 15.81 10.47
CA ILE A 162 9.72 15.25 11.45
C ILE A 162 10.48 14.21 12.26
N ASP A 163 10.37 14.31 13.59
CA ASP A 163 11.05 13.45 14.56
C ASP A 163 12.57 13.33 14.34
N GLY A 164 13.18 14.31 13.66
CA GLY A 164 14.59 14.30 13.28
C GLY A 164 14.96 13.25 12.21
N LEU A 165 13.98 12.62 11.56
CA LEU A 165 14.20 11.46 10.66
C LEU A 165 13.63 11.66 9.25
N VAL A 166 12.43 12.24 9.12
CA VAL A 166 11.73 12.33 7.82
C VAL A 166 11.68 13.76 7.32
N HIS A 167 12.14 14.00 6.10
CA HIS A 167 11.90 15.26 5.41
C HIS A 167 10.45 15.31 4.93
N GLN A 168 9.64 16.19 5.51
CA GLN A 168 8.28 16.39 5.01
C GLN A 168 8.28 17.08 3.65
N TYR A 169 7.13 17.04 3.00
CA TYR A 169 6.87 17.42 1.61
C TYR A 169 7.36 16.39 0.59
N ALA A 170 7.04 16.69 -0.65
CA ALA A 170 7.48 15.98 -1.83
C ALA A 170 7.72 17.01 -2.94
N TRP A 171 8.36 16.61 -4.03
CA TRP A 171 8.71 17.54 -5.10
C TRP A 171 8.46 16.95 -6.48
N TYR A 172 8.22 17.82 -7.45
CA TYR A 172 8.30 17.49 -8.87
C TYR A 172 9.52 18.14 -9.48
N LYS A 173 10.22 17.42 -10.37
CA LYS A 173 11.24 18.01 -11.25
C LYS A 173 10.57 18.97 -12.23
N SER A 174 11.18 20.13 -12.42
CA SER A 174 10.68 21.16 -13.34
C SER A 174 11.84 21.89 -14.01
N ARG A 175 11.51 22.91 -14.80
CA ARG A 175 12.46 23.85 -15.40
C ARG A 175 12.06 25.29 -15.09
N ASP A 176 13.05 26.14 -14.85
CA ASP A 176 12.82 27.57 -14.70
C ASP A 176 12.61 28.25 -16.07
N GLU A 177 12.41 29.58 -16.05
CA GLU A 177 12.18 30.39 -17.26
C GLU A 177 13.36 30.37 -18.26
N TYR A 178 14.55 29.95 -17.82
CA TYR A 178 15.76 29.80 -18.64
C TYR A 178 16.04 28.34 -19.01
N GLY A 179 15.15 27.41 -18.67
CA GLY A 179 15.28 25.99 -18.95
C GLY A 179 16.19 25.21 -17.99
N GLN A 180 16.72 25.85 -16.94
CA GLN A 180 17.55 25.19 -15.93
C GLN A 180 16.69 24.27 -15.05
N ALA A 181 17.27 23.15 -14.62
CA ALA A 181 16.57 22.21 -13.76
C ALA A 181 16.24 22.86 -12.41
N THR A 182 15.00 22.70 -11.97
CA THR A 182 14.51 23.13 -10.67
C THR A 182 13.53 22.10 -10.12
N VAL A 183 12.96 22.37 -8.96
CA VAL A 183 11.93 21.54 -8.34
C VAL A 183 10.77 22.40 -7.82
N VAL A 184 9.57 21.83 -7.86
CA VAL A 184 8.35 22.42 -7.30
C VAL A 184 7.95 21.60 -6.09
N GLN A 185 7.87 22.26 -4.92
CA GLN A 185 7.42 21.63 -3.69
C GLN A 185 5.90 21.43 -3.74
N VAL A 186 5.43 20.26 -3.32
CA VAL A 186 4.02 19.90 -3.19
C VAL A 186 3.72 19.31 -1.82
N ASN A 187 2.47 19.43 -1.38
CA ASN A 187 2.02 18.90 -0.09
C ASN A 187 1.66 17.42 -0.15
N ASN A 188 1.14 16.96 -1.28
CA ASN A 188 0.73 15.57 -1.51
C ASN A 188 1.88 14.79 -2.15
N ILE A 189 1.93 13.49 -1.89
CA ILE A 189 2.83 12.57 -2.59
C ILE A 189 2.11 11.96 -3.79
N CYS A 190 2.87 11.63 -4.85
CA CYS A 190 2.43 10.77 -5.93
C CYS A 190 3.36 9.54 -5.98
N CYS A 191 2.81 8.35 -5.78
CA CYS A 191 3.55 7.10 -5.86
C CYS A 191 2.77 6.10 -6.73
N LEU A 192 3.38 5.68 -7.84
CA LEU A 192 2.74 4.88 -8.90
C LEU A 192 1.49 5.55 -9.50
N GLY A 193 1.44 6.88 -9.50
CA GLY A 193 0.26 7.63 -9.93
C GLY A 193 -0.87 7.71 -8.88
N TYR A 194 -0.70 7.14 -7.69
CA TYR A 194 -1.64 7.32 -6.58
C TYR A 194 -1.25 8.53 -5.73
N GLU A 195 -2.19 9.45 -5.55
CA GLU A 195 -2.05 10.56 -4.61
C GLU A 195 -2.23 10.05 -3.18
N ASP A 196 -1.26 10.36 -2.32
CA ASP A 196 -1.31 10.05 -0.89
C ASP A 196 -1.71 8.58 -0.59
N ILE A 197 -1.16 7.63 -1.34
CA ILE A 197 -1.28 6.19 -1.00
C ILE A 197 -0.65 5.88 0.36
N TYR A 198 0.24 6.76 0.83
CA TYR A 198 0.70 6.83 2.20
C TYR A 198 0.81 8.29 2.66
N GLY A 199 0.82 8.50 3.98
CA GLY A 199 1.29 9.72 4.62
C GLY A 199 0.26 10.84 4.83
N ASN A 200 -1.02 10.63 4.49
CA ASN A 200 -2.08 11.61 4.72
C ASN A 200 -3.09 11.04 5.74
N LYS A 201 -3.98 10.18 5.28
CA LYS A 201 -4.89 9.40 6.14
C LYS A 201 -4.63 7.91 5.92
N TYR A 202 -5.02 7.11 6.90
CA TYR A 202 -5.10 5.68 6.69
C TYR A 202 -6.07 5.33 5.56
N ASP A 203 -5.69 4.33 4.78
CA ASP A 203 -6.62 3.60 3.92
C ASP A 203 -7.15 2.40 4.70
N MET A 204 -8.35 2.54 5.28
CA MET A 204 -9.05 1.44 5.94
C MET A 204 -9.57 0.45 4.89
N MET A 205 -9.16 -0.81 4.98
CA MET A 205 -9.38 -1.78 3.91
C MET A 205 -10.73 -2.52 4.01
N ASP A 206 -11.22 -2.97 2.86
CA ASP A 206 -12.32 -3.94 2.75
C ASP A 206 -11.80 -5.36 2.51
N GLY A 207 -12.65 -6.36 2.74
CA GLY A 207 -12.35 -7.76 2.41
C GLY A 207 -11.18 -8.36 3.21
N VAL A 208 -10.86 -7.79 4.38
CA VAL A 208 -9.82 -8.29 5.27
C VAL A 208 -10.05 -7.92 6.73
N ASP A 209 -9.79 -8.86 7.64
CA ASP A 209 -9.77 -8.61 9.09
C ASP A 209 -8.78 -9.53 9.82
N LEU A 210 -8.59 -9.29 11.11
CA LEU A 210 -7.97 -10.25 12.02
C LEU A 210 -9.05 -10.73 13.00
N PRO A 211 -9.61 -11.94 12.82
CA PRO A 211 -10.66 -12.43 13.70
C PRO A 211 -10.15 -12.64 15.13
N ASN A 212 -8.88 -13.06 15.27
CA ASN A 212 -8.22 -13.32 16.56
C ASN A 212 -9.03 -14.23 17.49
N ASP A 213 -9.78 -15.18 16.91
CA ASP A 213 -10.44 -16.25 17.62
C ASP A 213 -9.50 -17.45 17.83
N SER A 214 -10.03 -18.51 18.43
CA SER A 214 -9.24 -19.70 18.79
C SER A 214 -8.59 -20.31 17.54
N GLY A 215 -7.26 -20.38 17.55
CA GLY A 215 -6.47 -20.92 16.44
C GLY A 215 -6.11 -19.92 15.33
N ASN A 216 -6.60 -18.68 15.37
CA ASN A 216 -6.34 -17.67 14.32
C ASN A 216 -5.77 -16.33 14.85
N VAL A 217 -5.21 -16.33 16.06
CA VAL A 217 -4.55 -15.14 16.63
C VAL A 217 -3.42 -14.65 15.70
N GLY A 218 -3.50 -13.39 15.29
CA GLY A 218 -2.56 -12.73 14.39
C GLY A 218 -2.66 -13.18 12.93
N LYS A 219 -3.66 -13.99 12.56
CA LYS A 219 -3.90 -14.35 11.17
C LYS A 219 -4.78 -13.31 10.49
N TRP A 220 -4.36 -12.88 9.32
CA TRP A 220 -5.17 -12.06 8.43
C TRP A 220 -6.10 -12.99 7.67
N ARG A 221 -7.41 -12.79 7.87
CA ARG A 221 -8.45 -13.44 7.10
C ARG A 221 -8.76 -12.56 5.91
N ILE A 222 -8.58 -13.08 4.70
CA ILE A 222 -8.75 -12.36 3.44
C ILE A 222 -9.86 -13.03 2.66
N TRP A 223 -10.87 -12.24 2.26
CA TRP A 223 -11.92 -12.70 1.35
C TRP A 223 -11.47 -12.48 -0.09
N MET A 224 -11.41 -13.56 -0.85
CA MET A 224 -10.92 -13.56 -2.22
C MET A 224 -12.05 -13.24 -3.21
N PRO A 225 -11.72 -12.69 -4.40
CA PRO A 225 -12.73 -12.39 -5.42
C PRO A 225 -13.52 -13.61 -5.91
N ASP A 226 -12.95 -14.81 -5.81
CA ASP A 226 -13.62 -16.08 -6.16
C ASP A 226 -14.56 -16.61 -5.06
N GLY A 227 -14.70 -15.87 -3.95
CA GLY A 227 -15.51 -16.25 -2.79
C GLY A 227 -14.78 -17.14 -1.78
N SER A 228 -13.55 -17.58 -2.06
CA SER A 228 -12.74 -18.32 -1.09
C SER A 228 -12.22 -17.41 0.03
N ILE A 229 -11.82 -18.00 1.14
CA ILE A 229 -11.22 -17.29 2.28
C ILE A 229 -9.83 -17.85 2.52
N ARG A 230 -8.86 -16.94 2.66
CA ARG A 230 -7.47 -17.28 3.01
C ARG A 230 -7.16 -16.82 4.42
N MET A 231 -6.35 -17.61 5.13
CA MET A 231 -5.80 -17.27 6.44
C MET A 231 -4.28 -17.19 6.31
N VAL A 232 -3.71 -15.98 6.49
CA VAL A 232 -2.27 -15.75 6.38
C VAL A 232 -1.72 -15.34 7.74
N GLN A 233 -0.75 -16.10 8.26
CA GLN A 233 -0.14 -15.79 9.55
C GLN A 233 0.69 -14.51 9.44
N GLY A 234 0.33 -13.49 10.22
CA GLY A 234 1.16 -12.31 10.44
C GLY A 234 1.88 -12.35 11.80
N LYS A 235 2.72 -11.34 12.05
CA LYS A 235 3.32 -11.09 13.37
C LYS A 235 2.24 -10.89 14.44
N LYS A 236 2.57 -11.30 15.67
CA LYS A 236 1.73 -11.08 16.85
C LYS A 236 2.23 -9.92 17.72
N ASP A 237 3.49 -9.52 17.53
CA ASP A 237 4.11 -8.40 18.23
C ASP A 237 3.78 -7.08 17.55
N SER A 238 3.37 -6.11 18.37
CA SER A 238 3.02 -4.75 17.93
C SER A 238 4.20 -3.80 18.00
N GLY A 239 4.15 -2.72 17.21
CA GLY A 239 5.16 -1.67 17.22
C GLY A 239 6.52 -2.16 16.70
N GLN A 240 6.52 -2.98 15.64
CA GLN A 240 7.74 -3.55 15.07
C GLN A 240 7.98 -3.02 13.67
N TRP A 241 9.22 -2.63 13.37
CA TRP A 241 9.69 -2.34 12.02
C TRP A 241 9.73 -3.64 11.20
N ILE A 242 9.17 -3.58 10.00
CA ILE A 242 8.95 -4.76 9.15
C ILE A 242 10.30 -5.22 8.59
N THR A 243 10.66 -6.47 8.88
CA THR A 243 11.89 -7.11 8.38
C THR A 243 11.63 -8.17 7.33
N GLY A 244 10.38 -8.64 7.23
CA GLY A 244 9.93 -9.65 6.30
C GLY A 244 8.41 -9.61 6.19
N VAL A 245 7.92 -10.07 5.04
CA VAL A 245 6.49 -10.16 4.72
C VAL A 245 6.18 -11.55 4.16
N ALA A 246 4.93 -11.99 4.25
CA ALA A 246 4.44 -13.28 3.77
C ALA A 246 4.36 -13.34 2.23
N HIS A 247 5.49 -13.09 1.55
CA HIS A 247 5.61 -13.31 0.12
C HIS A 247 5.56 -14.82 -0.17
N GLY A 248 4.51 -15.21 -0.87
CA GLY A 248 4.27 -16.55 -1.44
C GLY A 248 3.40 -16.38 -2.68
N LYS A 249 2.57 -17.39 -2.99
CA LYS A 249 1.69 -17.42 -4.19
C LYS A 249 0.93 -16.12 -4.50
N TYR A 250 0.49 -15.39 -3.47
CA TYR A 250 -0.28 -14.14 -3.62
C TYR A 250 0.52 -12.87 -3.31
N MET A 251 1.82 -13.00 -2.98
CA MET A 251 2.71 -11.92 -2.59
C MET A 251 2.12 -11.01 -1.50
N ASP A 252 1.57 -11.59 -0.43
CA ASP A 252 0.86 -10.79 0.58
C ASP A 252 1.83 -9.89 1.34
N MET A 253 1.50 -8.60 1.41
CA MET A 253 2.26 -7.61 2.16
C MET A 253 1.94 -7.65 3.65
N ILE A 254 2.00 -8.84 4.24
CA ILE A 254 1.66 -9.11 5.64
C ILE A 254 2.95 -9.30 6.44
N PRO A 255 3.23 -8.48 7.46
CA PRO A 255 4.45 -8.57 8.24
C PRO A 255 4.61 -9.92 8.95
N VAL A 256 5.80 -10.53 8.88
CA VAL A 256 6.12 -11.85 9.46
C VAL A 256 7.51 -11.92 10.10
N GLY A 257 7.79 -13.04 10.78
CA GLY A 257 9.09 -13.32 11.41
C GLY A 257 9.31 -12.58 12.74
N ASN A 258 10.46 -12.78 13.36
CA ASN A 258 10.74 -12.36 14.75
C ASN A 258 11.79 -11.24 14.88
N LEU A 259 12.31 -10.73 13.75
CA LEU A 259 13.30 -9.64 13.77
C LEU A 259 12.60 -8.28 13.73
N ASN A 260 13.28 -7.28 14.28
CA ASN A 260 12.89 -5.88 14.26
C ASN A 260 13.92 -5.07 13.44
N GLY A 261 13.43 -4.24 12.53
CA GLY A 261 14.25 -3.33 11.71
C GLY A 261 14.40 -1.95 12.36
N SER A 262 14.50 -0.93 11.51
CA SER A 262 14.57 0.50 11.88
C SER A 262 13.95 1.36 10.79
N SER A 263 13.89 2.68 11.02
CA SER A 263 13.53 3.69 10.02
C SER A 263 14.47 3.78 8.82
N SER A 264 15.55 2.99 8.78
CA SER A 264 16.58 3.01 7.73
C SER A 264 17.00 1.61 7.27
N THR A 265 16.35 0.56 7.76
CA THR A 265 16.67 -0.82 7.40
C THR A 265 15.41 -1.60 7.03
N TYR A 266 15.59 -2.60 6.17
CA TYR A 266 14.50 -3.46 5.69
C TYR A 266 13.40 -2.67 4.98
N TYR A 267 12.15 -2.73 5.45
CA TYR A 267 11.01 -2.12 4.79
C TYR A 267 10.73 -0.67 5.23
N THR A 268 11.46 -0.17 6.24
CA THR A 268 11.34 1.19 6.79
C THR A 268 9.93 1.59 7.28
N ASP A 269 9.01 0.64 7.36
CA ASP A 269 7.65 0.84 7.84
C ASP A 269 7.38 -0.04 9.06
N MET A 270 6.43 0.36 9.91
CA MET A 270 6.03 -0.42 11.08
C MET A 270 4.71 -1.16 10.91
N TYR A 271 4.61 -2.26 11.66
CA TYR A 271 3.37 -2.98 11.90
C TYR A 271 2.87 -2.75 13.32
N TRP A 272 1.59 -2.41 13.43
CA TRP A 272 0.87 -2.27 14.68
C TRP A 272 -0.28 -3.27 14.71
N ILE A 273 -0.37 -4.06 15.78
CA ILE A 273 -1.41 -5.08 15.94
C ILE A 273 -1.94 -5.08 17.37
N SER A 274 -3.21 -5.42 17.51
CA SER A 274 -3.80 -5.98 18.72
C SER A 274 -4.23 -7.41 18.46
N THR A 275 -3.96 -8.33 19.39
CA THR A 275 -4.44 -9.72 19.34
C THR A 275 -5.83 -9.89 19.95
N ALA A 276 -6.51 -8.80 20.29
CA ALA A 276 -7.91 -8.84 20.70
C ALA A 276 -8.84 -9.11 19.49
N THR A 277 -10.03 -9.64 19.76
CA THR A 277 -10.94 -10.18 18.73
C THR A 277 -11.44 -9.12 17.74
N VAL A 278 -11.50 -9.50 16.45
CA VAL A 278 -12.08 -8.73 15.34
C VAL A 278 -11.45 -7.35 15.13
N ARG A 279 -10.27 -7.31 14.49
CA ARG A 279 -9.57 -6.07 14.13
C ARG A 279 -9.71 -5.79 12.64
N VAL A 280 -10.06 -4.54 12.31
CA VAL A 280 -9.99 -4.06 10.92
C VAL A 280 -8.55 -3.67 10.59
N VAL A 281 -8.23 -3.61 9.31
CA VAL A 281 -6.87 -3.34 8.85
C VAL A 281 -6.79 -2.00 8.12
N TYR A 282 -5.79 -1.21 8.50
CA TYR A 282 -5.45 0.06 7.89
C TYR A 282 -4.08 0.00 7.22
N ARG A 283 -3.91 0.77 6.15
CA ARG A 283 -2.65 0.94 5.43
C ARG A 283 -2.28 2.41 5.22
N GLY A 284 -1.10 2.66 4.67
CA GLY A 284 -0.67 3.98 4.20
C GLY A 284 -0.14 4.93 5.27
N CYS A 285 -0.43 4.71 6.56
CA CYS A 285 -0.04 5.65 7.62
C CYS A 285 -0.73 7.04 7.49
N TYR A 286 -0.92 7.71 8.61
CA TYR A 286 -1.39 9.09 8.64
C TYR A 286 -0.21 10.03 8.92
N ASN A 287 -0.20 11.21 8.30
CA ASN A 287 0.94 12.14 8.32
C ASN A 287 2.28 11.54 7.84
N ALA A 288 3.30 12.39 7.74
CA ALA A 288 4.68 12.02 7.41
C ALA A 288 5.45 11.49 8.64
N PHE A 289 5.04 10.36 9.23
CA PHE A 289 5.83 9.73 10.30
C PHE A 289 6.93 8.85 9.75
N ALA A 290 8.03 8.70 10.51
CA ALA A 290 9.18 7.86 10.17
C ALA A 290 8.87 6.38 9.93
N PHE A 291 7.72 5.92 10.40
CA PHE A 291 7.29 4.54 10.26
C PHE A 291 6.25 4.32 9.15
N GLY A 292 5.90 5.35 8.38
CA GLY A 292 4.90 5.29 7.32
C GLY A 292 5.48 4.90 5.97
N GLY A 293 4.62 4.35 5.11
CA GLY A 293 4.99 3.92 3.76
C GLY A 293 4.02 2.90 3.21
N VAL A 294 4.36 2.31 2.06
CA VAL A 294 3.47 1.37 1.33
C VAL A 294 3.38 -0.01 1.98
N SER A 295 4.25 -0.38 2.92
CA SER A 295 4.12 -1.62 3.69
C SER A 295 3.55 -1.42 5.09
N TYR A 296 3.42 -0.17 5.56
CA TYR A 296 2.79 0.14 6.85
C TYR A 296 1.43 -0.55 6.98
N ALA A 297 1.20 -1.18 8.14
CA ALA A 297 -0.09 -1.74 8.47
C ALA A 297 -0.45 -1.51 9.94
N LEU A 298 -1.73 -1.29 10.21
CA LEU A 298 -2.27 -1.19 11.56
C LEU A 298 -3.53 -2.06 11.68
N ALA A 299 -3.59 -2.89 12.71
CA ALA A 299 -4.71 -3.77 13.05
C ALA A 299 -4.99 -3.74 14.56
N SER A 300 -5.19 -2.53 15.10
CA SER A 300 -5.38 -2.31 16.54
C SER A 300 -6.82 -1.99 16.94
N TYR A 301 -7.66 -1.61 15.99
CA TYR A 301 -9.02 -1.13 16.24
C TYR A 301 -10.08 -2.08 15.69
N ASP A 302 -11.26 -2.11 16.32
CA ASP A 302 -12.44 -2.76 15.76
C ASP A 302 -13.13 -1.90 14.70
N ALA A 303 -14.17 -2.48 14.08
CA ALA A 303 -14.93 -1.85 13.00
C ALA A 303 -15.70 -0.58 13.42
N SER A 304 -15.91 -0.36 14.73
CA SER A 304 -16.66 0.80 15.26
C SER A 304 -15.79 2.03 15.51
N TYR A 305 -14.46 1.88 15.47
CA TYR A 305 -13.55 2.98 15.71
C TYR A 305 -13.54 3.96 14.54
N ALA A 306 -13.76 5.25 14.85
CA ALA A 306 -13.75 6.34 13.89
C ALA A 306 -12.85 7.47 14.41
N TYR A 307 -12.02 8.04 13.53
CA TYR A 307 -11.12 9.14 13.89
C TYR A 307 -10.78 10.03 12.69
N ALA A 308 -10.33 11.26 12.96
CA ALA A 308 -10.05 12.28 11.94
C ALA A 308 -8.93 11.92 10.93
N PHE A 309 -8.07 10.96 11.28
CA PHE A 309 -6.99 10.46 10.41
C PHE A 309 -7.30 9.11 9.76
N ILE A 310 -8.50 8.57 9.99
CA ILE A 310 -8.96 7.32 9.38
C ILE A 310 -9.84 7.69 8.19
N GLY A 311 -9.32 7.47 6.99
CA GLY A 311 -10.06 7.56 5.74
C GLY A 311 -10.18 6.20 5.08
N SER A 312 -10.52 6.23 3.79
CA SER A 312 -10.36 5.08 2.90
C SER A 312 -10.40 5.53 1.43
N ARG A 313 -10.19 4.60 0.52
CA ARG A 313 -10.08 4.80 -0.92
C ARG A 313 -11.03 3.85 -1.63
N LEU A 314 -11.91 4.40 -2.47
CA LEU A 314 -12.82 3.59 -3.25
C LEU A 314 -12.09 2.68 -4.25
N ALA A 315 -12.64 1.51 -4.44
CA ALA A 315 -12.21 0.52 -5.39
C ALA A 315 -13.43 -0.13 -6.06
N PHE A 316 -13.21 -0.71 -7.24
CA PHE A 316 -14.24 -1.37 -8.01
C PHE A 316 -13.71 -2.68 -8.59
N ARG A 317 -14.45 -3.77 -8.30
CA ARG A 317 -14.35 -5.05 -8.99
C ARG A 317 -15.65 -5.30 -9.73
N GLY A 318 -15.57 -5.47 -11.04
CA GLY A 318 -16.74 -5.67 -11.88
C GLY A 318 -16.40 -5.46 -13.35
N LYS A 319 -17.43 -5.36 -14.19
CA LYS A 319 -17.23 -5.17 -15.62
C LYS A 319 -16.61 -3.80 -15.92
N ILE A 320 -15.38 -3.80 -16.40
CA ILE A 320 -14.68 -2.59 -16.87
C ILE A 320 -14.83 -2.52 -18.39
N VAL A 321 -15.17 -1.33 -18.89
CA VAL A 321 -15.26 -1.04 -20.33
C VAL A 321 -14.51 0.23 -20.64
N ARG A 322 -13.82 0.26 -21.78
CA ARG A 322 -13.12 1.45 -22.25
C ARG A 322 -14.08 2.28 -23.08
N ALA A 323 -14.19 3.57 -22.78
CA ALA A 323 -14.97 4.49 -23.60
C ALA A 323 -14.30 4.68 -24.97
N GLN A 324 -15.11 4.85 -26.02
CA GLN A 324 -14.60 5.05 -27.39
C GLN A 324 -13.87 6.39 -27.57
N SER A 325 -14.18 7.38 -26.73
CA SER A 325 -13.53 8.68 -26.71
C SER A 325 -13.75 9.39 -25.37
N VAL A 326 -12.97 10.44 -25.11
CA VAL A 326 -13.18 11.32 -23.94
C VAL A 326 -14.57 11.95 -23.97
N ALA A 327 -15.06 12.33 -25.15
CA ALA A 327 -16.41 12.89 -25.30
C ALA A 327 -17.49 11.86 -24.94
N ALA A 328 -17.34 10.61 -25.39
CA ALA A 328 -18.23 9.52 -25.02
C ALA A 328 -18.21 9.28 -23.50
N TYR A 329 -17.02 9.25 -22.88
CA TYR A 329 -16.89 9.12 -21.43
C TYR A 329 -17.61 10.23 -20.67
N LYS A 330 -17.40 11.50 -21.07
CA LYS A 330 -18.04 12.67 -20.45
C LYS A 330 -19.56 12.72 -20.62
N ALA A 331 -20.11 12.03 -21.62
CA ALA A 331 -21.55 11.95 -21.87
C ALA A 331 -22.25 10.86 -21.02
N ILE A 332 -21.50 9.95 -20.38
CA ILE A 332 -22.05 8.89 -19.53
C ILE A 332 -22.69 9.52 -18.29
N ARG A 333 -23.84 8.98 -17.89
CA ARG A 333 -24.47 9.30 -16.61
C ARG A 333 -24.11 8.26 -15.57
N GLU A 334 -23.84 8.74 -14.36
CA GLU A 334 -23.65 7.88 -13.19
C GLU A 334 -24.93 7.07 -12.93
N VAL A 335 -24.78 5.75 -12.75
CA VAL A 335 -25.91 4.82 -12.58
C VAL A 335 -26.24 4.55 -11.11
N ALA A 336 -25.23 4.50 -10.23
CA ALA A 336 -25.35 4.16 -8.81
C ALA A 336 -25.12 5.37 -7.91
#